data_AF-A0A1F7RWE6-F1
#
_entry.id   AF-A0A1F7RWE6-F1
#
_cell.length_a   1.000
_cell.length_b   1.000
_cell.length_c   1.000
_cell.angle_alpha   90.00
_cell.angle_beta   90.00
_cell.angle_gamma   90.00
#
_symmetry.space_group_name_H-M   'P 1'
#
loop_
_entity.id
_entity.type
_entity.pdbx_description
1 polymer ?
#
loop_
_entity_poly.entity_id
_entity_poly.type
_entity_poly.pdbx_seq_one_letter_code
_entity_poly.pdbx_strand_id
1 'polypeptide(L)'
;MITDEGLVIHQSGLLFRKKHIIDFEDIREVIVPEKDNRDQVTIILNNGQKLTLKHLSKEDSSKFPARLKGIVERSTIQKLLNNSTGFEEFNRGVSALPGEPGIDARHLVDVIIEKAIKVYASDVHLEPHIDHYRVRYRVDGIFYDAGKFDKDWAEKIISRIKVASDLIVYRRDIPQEGRIPFKSNDNAVDVRVSIVPTVVGEKAVLRVFDSERAKFTLSLLNFRPEIENALHDLILRPGGVILLTGPASSGKTTTMYACLKEITQARKETTNIVSIEDPVEYQLGIIQQMQIDPKKGLTFAKCLSAILRQDPEVLMVGEIRDTETAKICLQAGLTGHLVLSTIHCGRAHIVPVRLLDMGIEPFQIVSALKGCIALRLVRKNCPNCREPFQPSDAVMKKLEPYLENFEGSFIHGKGCVKCMGLGTLGRIPIAELLIMDDSVRKTISSKVTVKKLETIVKKKENYSLIDDAIRLIKSGDLNPEELIRVLEMD
;
A
#
# COMPACT_ATOMS: atom_id res chain seq x y z
N MET A 1 -0.84 10.77 -36.73
CA MET A 1 -0.05 10.51 -37.95
C MET A 1 -1.03 10.24 -39.07
N ILE A 2 -0.82 10.87 -40.22
CA ILE A 2 -1.62 10.69 -41.44
C ILE A 2 -0.66 10.05 -42.43
N THR A 3 -1.01 8.88 -42.97
CA THR A 3 -0.26 8.29 -44.08
C THR A 3 -0.87 8.80 -45.40
N ASP A 4 -0.09 8.79 -46.49
CA ASP A 4 -0.55 9.21 -47.82
C ASP A 4 -1.75 8.36 -48.33
N GLU A 5 -1.92 7.15 -47.80
CA GLU A 5 -3.06 6.28 -48.09
C GLU A 5 -4.31 6.56 -47.21
N GLY A 6 -4.28 7.62 -46.41
CA GLY A 6 -5.43 8.13 -45.67
C GLY A 6 -5.77 7.38 -44.39
N LEU A 7 -4.78 6.73 -43.75
CA LEU A 7 -4.96 6.12 -42.44
C LEU A 7 -4.53 7.06 -41.30
N VAL A 8 -5.42 7.27 -40.32
CA VAL A 8 -5.20 8.17 -39.17
C VAL A 8 -5.48 7.43 -37.86
N ILE A 9 -4.52 7.46 -36.93
CA ILE A 9 -4.77 7.07 -35.53
C ILE A 9 -5.65 8.15 -34.90
N HIS A 10 -6.92 7.84 -34.70
CA HIS A 10 -7.90 8.68 -34.02
C HIS A 10 -8.02 8.25 -32.55
N GLN A 11 -8.61 9.10 -31.69
CA GLN A 11 -8.83 8.76 -30.28
C GLN A 11 -9.73 7.53 -30.09
N SER A 12 -10.62 7.27 -31.05
CA SER A 12 -11.62 6.20 -31.00
C SER A 12 -11.29 4.97 -31.88
N GLY A 13 -10.16 4.96 -32.61
CA GLY A 13 -9.82 3.87 -33.53
C GLY A 13 -8.90 4.28 -34.66
N LEU A 14 -8.67 3.37 -35.60
CA LEU A 14 -7.99 3.64 -36.86
C LEU A 14 -8.98 4.10 -37.92
N LEU A 15 -8.85 5.33 -38.39
CA LEU A 15 -9.57 5.81 -39.56
C LEU A 15 -8.86 5.31 -40.81
N PHE A 16 -9.51 4.52 -41.67
CA PHE A 16 -9.01 4.12 -42.98
C PHE A 16 -9.75 4.88 -44.09
N ARG A 17 -8.99 5.48 -45.02
CA ARG A 17 -9.48 6.27 -46.17
C ARG A 17 -10.54 7.32 -45.80
N LYS A 18 -10.44 7.91 -44.60
CA LYS A 18 -11.38 8.91 -44.05
C LYS A 18 -12.87 8.48 -44.03
N LYS A 19 -13.19 7.18 -44.08
CA LYS A 19 -14.59 6.70 -44.16
C LYS A 19 -14.94 5.56 -43.20
N HIS A 20 -13.96 4.78 -42.73
CA HIS A 20 -14.19 3.65 -41.84
C HIS A 20 -13.33 3.79 -40.58
N ILE A 21 -13.96 3.74 -39.41
CA ILE A 21 -13.26 3.63 -38.13
C ILE A 21 -13.18 2.13 -37.82
N ILE A 22 -11.96 1.63 -37.67
CA ILE A 22 -11.68 0.31 -37.12
C ILE A 22 -11.38 0.55 -35.66
N ASP A 23 -12.22 0.04 -34.77
CA ASP A 23 -11.97 0.15 -33.35
C ASP A 23 -10.67 -0.60 -33.02
N PHE A 24 -9.84 -0.04 -32.13
CA PHE A 24 -8.56 -0.66 -31.78
C PHE A 24 -8.76 -2.08 -31.22
N GLU A 25 -9.93 -2.35 -30.64
CA GLU A 25 -10.35 -3.63 -30.11
C GLU A 25 -10.57 -4.72 -31.16
N ASP A 26 -10.83 -4.32 -32.42
CA ASP A 26 -11.03 -5.26 -33.53
C ASP A 26 -9.71 -5.70 -34.16
N ILE A 27 -8.58 -5.14 -33.71
CA ILE A 27 -7.24 -5.44 -34.23
C ILE A 27 -6.63 -6.60 -33.46
N ARG A 28 -6.45 -7.73 -34.14
CA ARG A 28 -5.82 -8.95 -33.62
C ARG A 28 -4.30 -8.86 -33.58
N GLU A 29 -3.70 -8.37 -34.66
CA GLU A 29 -2.25 -8.35 -34.81
C GLU A 29 -1.81 -7.24 -35.76
N VAL A 30 -0.64 -6.64 -35.48
CA VAL A 30 0.03 -5.70 -36.37
C VAL A 30 1.38 -6.29 -36.78
N ILE A 31 1.53 -6.64 -38.05
CA ILE A 31 2.71 -7.27 -38.64
C ILE A 31 3.54 -6.23 -39.40
N VAL A 32 4.83 -6.17 -39.08
CA VAL A 32 5.83 -5.34 -39.77
C VAL A 32 6.87 -6.25 -40.44
N PRO A 33 7.08 -6.17 -41.76
CA PRO A 33 8.08 -6.99 -42.44
C PRO A 33 9.52 -6.65 -42.02
N GLU A 34 10.35 -7.66 -41.74
CA GLU A 34 11.68 -7.43 -41.14
C GLU A 34 12.75 -6.89 -42.12
N LYS A 35 12.73 -7.28 -43.41
CA LYS A 35 13.90 -7.04 -44.29
C LYS A 35 13.65 -6.44 -45.69
N ASP A 36 12.55 -6.69 -46.39
CA ASP A 36 12.40 -6.19 -47.79
C ASP A 36 11.15 -5.33 -48.11
N ASN A 37 10.16 -5.22 -47.20
CA ASN A 37 8.93 -4.42 -47.39
C ASN A 37 8.64 -3.52 -46.18
N ARG A 38 9.64 -2.75 -45.73
CA ARG A 38 9.46 -1.83 -44.58
C ARG A 38 8.47 -0.71 -44.87
N ASP A 39 8.10 -0.48 -46.12
CA ASP A 39 7.06 0.45 -46.54
C ASP A 39 5.63 -0.11 -46.36
N GLN A 40 5.48 -1.30 -45.79
CA GLN A 40 4.19 -1.95 -45.58
C GLN A 40 3.95 -2.36 -44.13
N VAL A 41 2.71 -2.19 -43.66
CA VAL A 41 2.24 -2.68 -42.37
C VAL A 41 0.95 -3.44 -42.60
N THR A 42 0.87 -4.68 -42.11
CA THR A 42 -0.35 -5.47 -42.19
C THR A 42 -1.05 -5.50 -40.84
N ILE A 43 -2.31 -5.08 -40.82
CA ILE A 43 -3.19 -5.14 -39.66
C ILE A 43 -4.14 -6.31 -39.89
N ILE A 44 -4.15 -7.26 -38.97
CA ILE A 44 -5.08 -8.39 -38.97
C ILE A 44 -6.19 -8.06 -37.98
N LEU A 45 -7.44 -8.17 -38.40
CA LEU A 45 -8.61 -7.98 -37.55
C LEU A 45 -9.07 -9.31 -36.92
N ASN A 46 -9.86 -9.24 -35.86
CA ASN A 46 -10.40 -10.41 -35.14
C ASN A 46 -11.23 -11.34 -36.05
N ASN A 47 -11.93 -10.76 -37.03
CA ASN A 47 -12.69 -11.51 -38.04
C ASN A 47 -11.81 -12.17 -39.13
N GLY A 48 -10.48 -12.07 -39.02
CA GLY A 48 -9.51 -12.61 -39.97
C GLY A 48 -9.23 -11.72 -41.18
N GLN A 49 -9.88 -10.56 -41.30
CA GLN A 49 -9.63 -9.60 -42.38
C GLN A 49 -8.21 -9.02 -42.26
N LYS A 50 -7.50 -8.95 -43.38
CA LYS A 50 -6.15 -8.36 -43.47
C LYS A 50 -6.23 -7.02 -44.17
N LEU A 51 -5.66 -5.99 -43.55
CA LEU A 51 -5.52 -4.65 -44.08
C LEU A 51 -4.03 -4.35 -44.23
N THR A 52 -3.55 -4.34 -45.47
CA THR A 52 -2.15 -4.01 -45.77
C THR A 52 -2.07 -2.56 -46.22
N LEU A 53 -1.34 -1.76 -45.45
CA LEU A 53 -0.94 -0.41 -45.81
C LEU A 53 0.33 -0.49 -46.61
N LYS A 54 0.42 0.27 -47.70
CA LYS A 54 1.61 0.34 -48.54
C LYS A 54 2.15 1.77 -48.58
N HIS A 55 3.37 1.92 -49.08
CA HIS A 55 4.01 3.22 -49.31
C HIS A 55 4.19 4.09 -48.06
N LEU A 56 4.40 3.48 -46.89
CA LEU A 56 4.72 4.21 -45.67
C LEU A 56 6.11 4.85 -45.76
N SER A 57 6.23 6.09 -45.28
CA SER A 57 7.54 6.73 -45.15
C SER A 57 8.43 5.94 -44.18
N LYS A 58 9.76 5.98 -44.35
CA LYS A 58 10.68 5.25 -43.45
C LYS A 58 10.49 5.62 -41.97
N GLU A 59 10.16 6.87 -41.68
CA GLU A 59 9.88 7.32 -40.32
C GLU A 59 8.56 6.73 -39.79
N ASP A 60 7.50 6.78 -40.61
CA ASP A 60 6.20 6.25 -40.24
C ASP A 60 6.23 4.74 -40.05
N SER A 61 6.90 4.00 -40.93
CA SER A 61 7.11 2.57 -40.83
C SER A 61 7.77 2.10 -39.53
N SER A 62 8.58 2.95 -38.90
CA SER A 62 9.27 2.63 -37.64
C SER A 62 8.43 2.99 -36.41
N LYS A 63 7.80 4.17 -36.41
CA LYS A 63 7.07 4.71 -35.23
C LYS A 63 5.61 4.26 -35.18
N PHE A 64 4.96 4.14 -36.34
CA PHE A 64 3.55 3.80 -36.45
C PHE A 64 3.23 2.43 -35.85
N PRO A 65 3.96 1.33 -36.16
CA PRO A 65 3.59 0.02 -35.66
C PRO A 65 3.81 -0.12 -34.15
N ALA A 66 4.91 0.42 -33.63
CA ALA A 66 5.19 0.41 -32.19
C ALA A 66 4.12 1.19 -31.41
N ARG A 67 3.72 2.36 -31.92
CA ARG A 67 2.68 3.19 -31.30
C ARG A 67 1.30 2.55 -31.41
N LEU A 68 0.95 2.02 -32.57
CA LEU A 68 -0.32 1.34 -32.79
C LEU A 68 -0.44 0.09 -31.92
N LYS A 69 0.63 -0.71 -31.83
CA LYS A 69 0.70 -1.88 -30.96
C LYS A 69 0.48 -1.48 -29.49
N GLY A 70 1.13 -0.42 -29.01
CA GLY A 70 0.89 0.09 -27.66
C GLY A 70 -0.52 0.63 -27.42
N ILE A 71 -1.19 1.19 -28.44
CA ILE A 71 -2.59 1.64 -28.34
C ILE A 71 -3.54 0.47 -28.32
N VAL A 72 -3.34 -0.52 -29.20
CA VAL A 72 -4.14 -1.76 -29.26
C VAL A 72 -4.00 -2.54 -27.95
N GLU A 73 -2.79 -2.69 -27.44
CA GLU A 73 -2.52 -3.32 -26.14
C GLU A 73 -3.32 -2.61 -25.02
N ARG A 74 -3.27 -1.28 -24.95
CA ARG A 74 -4.04 -0.50 -23.95
C ARG A 74 -5.55 -0.61 -24.13
N SER A 75 -6.07 -0.55 -25.35
CA SER A 75 -7.51 -0.66 -25.61
C SER A 75 -8.04 -2.05 -25.27
N THR A 76 -7.28 -3.10 -25.59
CA THR A 76 -7.64 -4.48 -25.25
C THR A 76 -7.70 -4.64 -23.74
N ILE A 77 -6.68 -4.18 -23.00
CA ILE A 77 -6.70 -4.22 -21.54
C ILE A 77 -7.88 -3.42 -20.98
N GLN A 78 -8.15 -2.22 -21.52
CA GLN A 78 -9.23 -1.36 -21.05
C GLN A 78 -10.62 -1.98 -21.29
N LYS A 79 -10.83 -2.70 -22.40
CA LYS A 79 -12.05 -3.49 -22.66
C LYS A 79 -12.22 -4.61 -21.65
N LEU A 80 -11.17 -5.39 -21.40
CA LEU A 80 -11.18 -6.47 -20.40
C LEU A 80 -11.49 -5.94 -18.99
N LEU A 81 -11.06 -4.72 -18.68
CA LEU A 81 -11.34 -4.02 -17.42
C LEU A 81 -12.74 -3.36 -17.36
N ASN A 82 -13.40 -3.10 -18.50
CA ASN A 82 -14.68 -2.39 -18.57
C ASN A 82 -15.89 -3.33 -18.62
N ASN A 83 -15.72 -4.58 -19.06
CA ASN A 83 -16.77 -5.62 -19.05
C ASN A 83 -17.04 -6.23 -17.66
N SER A 84 -16.63 -5.57 -16.57
CA SER A 84 -16.79 -6.08 -15.20
C SER A 84 -17.39 -5.02 -14.28
N THR A 85 -18.71 -4.97 -14.26
CA THR A 85 -19.56 -4.16 -13.37
C THR A 85 -20.19 -5.04 -12.29
N GLY A 86 -19.39 -5.54 -11.34
CA GLY A 86 -19.90 -6.25 -10.16
C GLY A 86 -18.93 -7.30 -9.59
N PHE A 87 -19.17 -7.74 -8.35
CA PHE A 87 -18.30 -8.71 -7.63
C PHE A 87 -18.28 -10.11 -8.26
N GLU A 88 -19.36 -10.54 -8.93
CA GLU A 88 -19.36 -11.82 -9.65
C GLU A 88 -18.58 -11.75 -10.99
N GLU A 89 -18.66 -10.62 -11.69
CA GLU A 89 -17.83 -10.37 -12.89
C GLU A 89 -16.37 -10.09 -12.52
N PHE A 90 -16.13 -9.54 -11.32
CA PHE A 90 -14.80 -9.38 -10.74
C PHE A 90 -14.07 -10.72 -10.60
N ASN A 91 -14.78 -11.82 -10.30
CA ASN A 91 -14.22 -13.18 -10.23
C ASN A 91 -14.07 -13.87 -11.60
N ARG A 92 -14.95 -13.56 -12.56
CA ARG A 92 -14.95 -14.20 -13.90
C ARG A 92 -13.96 -13.56 -14.86
N GLY A 93 -13.72 -12.25 -14.76
CA GLY A 93 -13.01 -11.50 -15.80
C GLY A 93 -11.53 -11.83 -15.99
N VAL A 94 -10.81 -12.40 -15.01
CA VAL A 94 -9.40 -12.80 -15.19
C VAL A 94 -9.29 -14.28 -15.61
N SER A 95 -10.16 -15.12 -15.07
CA SER A 95 -10.20 -16.56 -15.38
C SER A 95 -10.75 -16.88 -16.78
N ALA A 96 -11.51 -15.97 -17.39
CA ALA A 96 -12.13 -16.16 -18.71
C ALA A 96 -11.23 -15.73 -19.89
N LEU A 97 -10.15 -15.01 -19.62
CA LEU A 97 -9.20 -14.49 -20.62
C LEU A 97 -8.33 -15.56 -21.30
N PRO A 98 -7.90 -16.63 -20.60
CA PRO A 98 -7.17 -17.73 -21.22
C PRO A 98 -7.92 -18.31 -22.42
N GLY A 99 -7.32 -18.23 -23.61
CA GLY A 99 -7.90 -18.79 -24.84
C GLY A 99 -8.62 -17.79 -25.74
N GLU A 100 -8.78 -16.52 -25.33
CA GLU A 100 -9.24 -15.48 -26.25
C GLU A 100 -8.16 -15.15 -27.32
N PRO A 101 -8.56 -14.89 -28.57
CA PRO A 101 -7.61 -14.56 -29.63
C PRO A 101 -6.77 -13.32 -29.28
N GLY A 102 -5.44 -13.48 -29.32
CA GLY A 102 -4.51 -12.37 -29.03
C GLY A 102 -4.12 -12.23 -27.55
N ILE A 103 -4.70 -13.02 -26.65
CA ILE A 103 -4.30 -13.04 -25.23
C ILE A 103 -3.20 -14.07 -25.00
N ASP A 104 -2.07 -13.62 -24.47
CA ASP A 104 -0.96 -14.46 -24.00
C ASP A 104 -0.66 -14.19 -22.50
N ALA A 105 0.34 -14.88 -21.96
CA ALA A 105 0.70 -14.75 -20.56
C ALA A 105 1.22 -13.36 -20.17
N ARG A 106 1.77 -12.60 -21.14
CA ARG A 106 2.16 -11.20 -20.92
C ARG A 106 0.93 -10.35 -20.70
N HIS A 107 -0.06 -10.43 -21.57
CA HIS A 107 -1.31 -9.68 -21.43
C HIS A 107 -2.02 -10.03 -20.12
N LEU A 108 -2.04 -11.31 -19.72
CA LEU A 108 -2.64 -11.72 -18.45
C LEU A 108 -1.93 -11.12 -17.23
N VAL A 109 -0.60 -11.11 -17.20
CA VAL A 109 0.16 -10.48 -16.11
C VAL A 109 -0.13 -8.99 -16.04
N ASP A 110 -0.15 -8.30 -17.19
CA ASP A 110 -0.42 -6.87 -17.25
C ASP A 110 -1.86 -6.56 -16.76
N VAL A 111 -2.86 -7.36 -17.17
CA VAL A 111 -4.26 -7.25 -16.68
C VAL A 111 -4.36 -7.52 -15.18
N ILE A 112 -3.65 -8.53 -14.66
CA ILE A 112 -3.65 -8.85 -13.22
C ILE A 112 -3.11 -7.67 -12.41
N ILE A 113 -2.01 -7.06 -12.86
CA ILE A 113 -1.40 -5.90 -12.19
C ILE A 113 -2.29 -4.66 -12.32
N GLU A 114 -2.81 -4.34 -13.52
CA GLU A 114 -3.71 -3.20 -13.70
C GLU A 114 -4.98 -3.32 -12.88
N LYS A 115 -5.55 -4.53 -12.81
CA LYS A 115 -6.73 -4.78 -11.98
C LYS A 115 -6.42 -4.58 -10.51
N ALA A 116 -5.27 -5.08 -10.02
CA ALA A 116 -4.82 -4.84 -8.66
C ALA A 116 -4.71 -3.33 -8.35
N ILE A 117 -4.17 -2.55 -9.29
CA ILE A 117 -4.10 -1.08 -9.17
C ILE A 117 -5.50 -0.45 -9.13
N LYS A 118 -6.40 -0.83 -10.05
CA LYS A 118 -7.77 -0.31 -10.16
C LYS A 118 -8.60 -0.56 -8.90
N VAL A 119 -8.37 -1.69 -8.23
CA VAL A 119 -9.08 -2.06 -6.99
C VAL A 119 -8.33 -1.78 -5.71
N TYR A 120 -7.23 -1.03 -5.79
CA TYR A 120 -6.44 -0.62 -4.62
C TYR A 120 -5.92 -1.81 -3.79
N ALA A 121 -5.56 -2.92 -4.46
CA ALA A 121 -4.95 -4.07 -3.80
C ALA A 121 -3.51 -3.77 -3.38
N SER A 122 -3.12 -4.17 -2.16
CA SER A 122 -1.74 -4.09 -1.69
C SER A 122 -0.88 -5.22 -2.23
N ASP A 123 -1.47 -6.41 -2.39
CA ASP A 123 -0.76 -7.61 -2.82
C ASP A 123 -1.63 -8.42 -3.80
N VAL A 124 -1.00 -9.04 -4.79
CA VAL A 124 -1.57 -10.10 -5.63
C VAL A 124 -0.90 -11.41 -5.26
N HIS A 125 -1.69 -12.43 -5.00
CA HIS A 125 -1.23 -13.77 -4.66
C HIS A 125 -1.61 -14.74 -5.77
N LEU A 126 -0.61 -15.43 -6.34
CA LEU A 126 -0.80 -16.55 -7.26
C LEU A 126 -0.37 -17.81 -6.55
N GLU A 127 -1.34 -18.66 -6.22
CA GLU A 127 -1.16 -19.78 -5.30
C GLU A 127 -1.42 -21.11 -6.02
N PRO A 128 -0.42 -22.01 -6.10
CA PRO A 128 -0.61 -23.33 -6.67
C PRO A 128 -1.50 -24.19 -5.79
N HIS A 129 -2.45 -24.87 -6.42
CA HIS A 129 -3.19 -26.01 -5.85
C HIS A 129 -2.94 -27.26 -6.73
N ILE A 130 -3.47 -28.41 -6.29
CA ILE A 130 -3.22 -29.71 -6.94
C ILE A 130 -3.69 -29.72 -8.40
N ASP A 131 -4.73 -28.97 -8.75
CA ASP A 131 -5.45 -29.07 -10.02
C ASP A 131 -5.65 -27.70 -10.70
N HIS A 132 -5.34 -26.60 -10.01
CA HIS A 132 -5.45 -25.25 -10.55
C HIS A 132 -4.50 -24.30 -9.80
N TYR A 133 -4.33 -23.09 -10.30
CA TYR A 133 -3.81 -21.96 -9.55
C TYR A 133 -4.94 -21.03 -9.14
N ARG A 134 -4.85 -20.49 -7.94
CA ARG A 134 -5.79 -19.50 -7.40
C ARG A 134 -5.14 -18.12 -7.39
N VAL A 135 -5.83 -17.13 -7.91
CA VAL A 135 -5.40 -15.73 -7.85
C VAL A 135 -6.24 -14.99 -6.82
N ARG A 136 -5.57 -14.31 -5.88
CA ARG A 136 -6.22 -13.50 -4.85
C ARG A 136 -5.62 -12.11 -4.78
N TYR A 137 -6.47 -11.10 -4.56
CA TYR A 137 -6.04 -9.75 -4.24
C TYR A 137 -6.18 -9.49 -2.75
N ARG A 138 -5.20 -8.83 -2.14
CA ARG A 138 -5.34 -8.29 -0.80
C ARG A 138 -5.82 -6.84 -0.90
N VAL A 139 -7.09 -6.58 -0.62
CA VAL A 139 -7.65 -5.21 -0.57
C VAL A 139 -8.01 -4.90 0.87
N ASP A 140 -7.57 -3.76 1.39
CA ASP A 140 -7.80 -3.34 2.78
C ASP A 140 -7.49 -4.41 3.85
N GLY A 141 -6.47 -5.24 3.57
CA GLY A 141 -5.99 -6.31 4.46
C GLY A 141 -6.67 -7.67 4.26
N ILE A 142 -7.74 -7.76 3.46
CA ILE A 142 -8.54 -8.97 3.24
C ILE A 142 -8.24 -9.58 1.88
N PHE A 143 -8.21 -10.91 1.84
CA PHE A 143 -8.08 -11.65 0.60
C PHE A 143 -9.40 -11.76 -0.14
N TYR A 144 -9.36 -11.42 -1.41
CA TYR A 144 -10.45 -11.57 -2.36
C TYR A 144 -10.03 -12.51 -3.47
N ASP A 145 -10.87 -13.49 -3.77
CA ASP A 145 -10.69 -14.26 -4.98
C ASP A 145 -10.83 -13.36 -6.20
N ALA A 146 -9.91 -13.56 -7.14
CA ALA A 146 -9.88 -12.86 -8.43
C ALA A 146 -10.08 -13.83 -9.60
N GLY A 147 -9.75 -15.11 -9.39
CA GLY A 147 -9.90 -16.11 -10.41
C GLY A 147 -9.11 -17.39 -10.16
N LYS A 148 -9.25 -18.33 -11.10
CA LYS A 148 -8.49 -19.57 -11.15
C LYS A 148 -7.94 -19.78 -12.56
N PHE A 149 -6.75 -20.34 -12.65
CA PHE A 149 -6.11 -20.75 -13.89
C PHE A 149 -5.83 -22.24 -13.86
N ASP A 150 -5.88 -22.90 -15.02
CA ASP A 150 -5.27 -24.23 -15.15
C ASP A 150 -3.75 -24.15 -14.96
N LYS A 151 -3.12 -25.33 -14.80
CA LYS A 151 -1.66 -25.40 -14.56
C LYS A 151 -0.84 -24.84 -15.71
N ASP A 152 -1.26 -25.09 -16.95
CA ASP A 152 -0.50 -24.68 -18.14
C ASP A 152 -0.41 -23.15 -18.23
N TRP A 153 -1.54 -22.46 -18.01
CA TRP A 153 -1.57 -21.01 -17.96
C TRP A 153 -0.83 -20.46 -16.75
N ALA A 154 -0.98 -21.09 -15.60
CA ALA A 154 -0.27 -20.67 -14.40
C ALA A 154 1.25 -20.71 -14.57
N GLU A 155 1.80 -21.78 -15.14
CA GLU A 155 3.24 -21.89 -15.39
C GLU A 155 3.73 -20.83 -16.37
N LYS A 156 2.94 -20.50 -17.41
CA LYS A 156 3.25 -19.42 -18.34
C LYS A 156 3.22 -18.05 -17.64
N ILE A 157 2.25 -17.81 -16.76
CA ILE A 157 2.13 -16.59 -15.96
C ILE A 157 3.33 -16.45 -15.01
N ILE A 158 3.69 -17.50 -14.26
CA ILE A 158 4.86 -17.50 -13.37
C ILE A 158 6.15 -17.25 -14.16
N SER A 159 6.32 -17.91 -15.31
CA SER A 159 7.48 -17.72 -16.18
C SER A 159 7.55 -16.29 -16.71
N ARG A 160 6.41 -15.70 -17.10
CA ARG A 160 6.34 -14.30 -17.51
C ARG A 160 6.68 -13.34 -16.38
N ILE A 161 6.19 -13.59 -15.16
CA ILE A 161 6.54 -12.81 -13.97
C ILE A 161 8.05 -12.86 -13.73
N LYS A 162 8.66 -14.06 -13.81
CA LYS A 162 10.12 -14.21 -13.67
C LYS A 162 10.89 -13.38 -14.70
N VAL A 163 10.50 -13.46 -15.97
CA VAL A 163 11.11 -12.65 -17.03
C VAL A 163 10.93 -11.16 -16.79
N ALA A 164 9.73 -10.73 -16.35
CA ALA A 164 9.45 -9.31 -16.09
C ALA A 164 10.20 -8.74 -14.87
N SER A 165 10.71 -9.60 -14.00
CA SER A 165 11.40 -9.23 -12.75
C SER A 165 12.88 -9.63 -12.72
N ASP A 166 13.46 -9.92 -13.89
CA ASP A 166 14.86 -10.35 -14.06
C ASP A 166 15.26 -11.58 -13.22
N LEU A 167 14.31 -12.49 -13.01
CA LEU A 167 14.53 -13.74 -12.27
C LEU A 167 14.94 -14.90 -13.18
N ILE A 168 15.56 -15.92 -12.59
CA ILE A 168 16.04 -17.10 -13.31
C ILE A 168 14.88 -18.05 -13.57
N VAL A 169 14.41 -18.10 -14.81
CA VAL A 169 13.21 -18.85 -15.23
C VAL A 169 13.31 -20.36 -14.95
N TYR A 170 14.46 -20.96 -15.24
CA TYR A 170 14.67 -22.41 -15.10
C TYR A 170 14.91 -22.87 -13.64
N ARG A 171 15.29 -21.96 -12.74
CA ARG A 171 15.39 -22.27 -11.31
C ARG A 171 14.00 -22.22 -10.70
N ARG A 172 13.49 -23.38 -10.26
CA ARG A 172 12.18 -23.53 -9.62
C ARG A 172 12.28 -24.13 -8.21
N ASP A 173 13.50 -24.30 -7.71
CA ASP A 173 13.89 -25.01 -6.49
C ASP A 173 14.33 -24.07 -5.35
N ILE A 174 14.39 -22.76 -5.61
CA ILE A 174 14.85 -21.75 -4.66
C ILE A 174 13.90 -20.56 -4.61
N PRO A 175 13.75 -19.89 -3.44
CA PRO A 175 13.14 -18.57 -3.35
C PRO A 175 13.85 -17.55 -4.24
N GLN A 176 13.08 -16.69 -4.91
CA GLN A 176 13.58 -15.63 -5.78
C GLN A 176 12.81 -14.33 -5.54
N GLU A 177 13.51 -13.20 -5.57
CA GLU A 177 12.93 -11.88 -5.35
C GLU A 177 13.40 -10.90 -6.43
N GLY A 178 12.49 -10.07 -6.92
CA GLY A 178 12.75 -9.13 -8.01
C GLY A 178 11.78 -7.96 -8.00
N ARG A 179 11.85 -7.12 -9.03
CA ARG A 179 10.94 -5.97 -9.21
C ARG A 179 10.50 -5.86 -10.65
N ILE A 180 9.24 -5.49 -10.86
CA ILE A 180 8.68 -5.18 -12.18
C ILE A 180 8.42 -3.68 -12.21
N PRO A 181 9.14 -2.90 -13.03
CA PRO A 181 8.77 -1.53 -13.33
C PRO A 181 7.52 -1.55 -14.23
N PHE A 182 6.36 -1.21 -13.66
CA PHE A 182 5.07 -1.23 -14.36
C PHE A 182 4.59 0.20 -14.66
N LYS A 183 3.91 0.40 -15.80
CA LYS A 183 3.35 1.71 -16.17
C LYS A 183 1.85 1.58 -16.44
N SER A 184 1.04 2.26 -15.63
CA SER A 184 -0.43 2.23 -15.70
C SER A 184 -0.97 3.63 -15.97
N ASN A 185 -1.67 3.86 -17.10
CA ASN A 185 -2.30 5.14 -17.44
C ASN A 185 -1.41 6.40 -17.20
N ASP A 186 -0.13 6.27 -17.57
CA ASP A 186 0.96 7.24 -17.39
C ASP A 186 1.67 7.29 -16.02
N ASN A 187 1.19 6.56 -15.03
CA ASN A 187 1.81 6.48 -13.71
C ASN A 187 2.81 5.33 -13.64
N ALA A 188 3.99 5.61 -13.09
CA ALA A 188 4.96 4.57 -12.74
C ALA A 188 4.52 3.86 -11.44
N VAL A 189 4.51 2.53 -11.48
CA VAL A 189 4.16 1.66 -10.35
C VAL A 189 5.29 0.66 -10.18
N ASP A 190 5.88 0.60 -8.99
CA ASP A 190 6.89 -0.41 -8.66
C ASP A 190 6.17 -1.65 -8.11
N VAL A 191 6.40 -2.81 -8.71
CA VAL A 191 5.81 -4.07 -8.24
C VAL A 191 6.92 -4.98 -7.74
N ARG A 192 6.98 -5.21 -6.43
CA ARG A 192 7.94 -6.16 -5.85
C ARG A 192 7.43 -7.58 -6.01
N VAL A 193 8.30 -8.48 -6.43
CA VAL A 193 7.99 -9.87 -6.71
C VAL A 193 8.71 -10.77 -5.72
N SER A 194 7.99 -11.71 -5.13
CA SER A 194 8.56 -12.82 -4.37
C SER A 194 7.97 -14.12 -4.91
N ILE A 195 8.83 -15.05 -5.32
CA ILE A 195 8.45 -16.38 -5.80
C ILE A 195 9.11 -17.42 -4.90
N VAL A 196 8.32 -18.36 -4.39
CA VAL A 196 8.81 -19.45 -3.54
C VAL A 196 8.35 -20.81 -4.08
N PRO A 197 9.22 -21.83 -4.06
CA PRO A 197 8.82 -23.19 -4.39
C PRO A 197 7.85 -23.73 -3.33
N THR A 198 6.84 -24.47 -3.77
CA THR A 198 5.93 -25.24 -2.91
C THR A 198 5.85 -26.68 -3.42
N VAL A 199 5.19 -27.56 -2.66
CA VAL A 199 5.00 -28.96 -3.03
C VAL A 199 4.25 -29.18 -4.35
N VAL A 200 3.42 -28.24 -4.78
CA VAL A 200 2.52 -28.37 -5.95
C VAL A 200 2.85 -27.38 -7.08
N GLY A 201 3.90 -26.57 -6.92
CA GLY A 201 4.29 -25.55 -7.90
C GLY A 201 4.93 -24.33 -7.24
N GLU A 202 5.19 -23.28 -8.01
CA GLU A 202 5.72 -22.03 -7.46
C GLU A 202 4.59 -21.11 -7.02
N LYS A 203 4.67 -20.55 -5.81
CA LYS A 203 3.79 -19.48 -5.33
C LYS A 203 4.44 -18.14 -5.62
N ALA A 204 3.70 -17.22 -6.24
CA ALA A 204 4.16 -15.85 -6.46
C ALA A 204 3.32 -14.84 -5.67
N VAL A 205 3.98 -13.83 -5.12
CA VAL A 205 3.35 -12.67 -4.50
C VAL A 205 3.88 -11.41 -5.18
N LEU A 206 2.97 -10.58 -5.69
CA LEU A 206 3.27 -9.29 -6.29
C LEU A 206 2.78 -8.19 -5.33
N ARG A 207 3.67 -7.41 -4.75
CA ARG A 207 3.31 -6.26 -3.92
C ARG A 207 3.34 -4.99 -4.75
N VAL A 208 2.20 -4.31 -4.83
CA VAL A 208 1.99 -3.16 -5.71
C VAL A 208 2.23 -1.86 -4.94
N PHE A 209 3.19 -1.06 -5.37
CA PHE A 209 3.49 0.27 -4.80
C PHE A 209 3.12 1.36 -5.80
N ASP A 210 2.06 2.10 -5.50
CA ASP A 210 1.64 3.26 -6.28
C ASP A 210 2.20 4.54 -5.63
N SER A 211 3.28 5.08 -6.20
CA SER A 211 4.01 6.23 -5.67
C SER A 211 3.26 7.55 -5.80
N GLU A 212 2.32 7.70 -6.74
CA GLU A 212 1.53 8.94 -6.87
C GLU A 212 0.37 9.00 -5.85
N ARG A 213 -0.09 7.84 -5.38
CA ARG A 213 -1.12 7.76 -4.32
C ARG A 213 -0.64 8.20 -2.94
N ALA A 214 0.67 8.30 -2.76
CA ALA A 214 1.34 8.58 -1.50
C ALA A 214 1.22 10.07 -1.09
N LYS A 215 -0.01 10.59 -0.96
CA LYS A 215 -0.28 11.90 -0.35
C LYS A 215 -0.19 11.79 1.18
N PHE A 216 1.03 11.78 1.69
CA PHE A 216 1.30 11.72 3.13
C PHE A 216 1.12 13.10 3.79
N THR A 217 -0.10 13.51 4.10
CA THR A 217 -0.33 14.69 4.97
C THR A 217 -1.11 14.26 6.20
N LEU A 218 -0.82 14.86 7.36
CA LEU A 218 -1.49 14.50 8.62
C LEU A 218 -3.01 14.64 8.51
N SER A 219 -3.47 15.71 7.89
CA SER A 219 -4.89 15.99 7.63
C SER A 219 -5.61 14.92 6.79
N LEU A 220 -4.89 14.18 5.94
CA LEU A 220 -5.47 13.09 5.14
C LEU A 220 -5.50 11.76 5.89
N LEU A 221 -4.84 11.64 7.04
CA LEU A 221 -4.89 10.44 7.85
C LEU A 221 -6.23 10.28 8.58
N ASN A 222 -7.03 11.35 8.69
CA ASN A 222 -8.31 11.35 9.41
C ASN A 222 -8.16 10.93 10.88
N PHE A 223 -7.10 11.41 11.54
CA PHE A 223 -7.04 11.31 12.99
C PHE A 223 -8.18 12.12 13.63
N ARG A 224 -8.51 11.75 14.86
CA ARG A 224 -9.32 12.61 15.70
C ARG A 224 -8.62 13.99 15.83
N PRO A 225 -9.33 15.14 15.72
CA PRO A 225 -8.71 16.47 15.70
C PRO A 225 -7.77 16.73 16.88
N GLU A 226 -8.12 16.25 18.07
CA GLU A 226 -7.31 16.43 19.27
C GLU A 226 -5.99 15.64 19.21
N ILE A 227 -5.99 14.45 18.60
CA ILE A 227 -4.77 13.67 18.35
C ILE A 227 -3.94 14.33 17.24
N GLU A 228 -4.58 14.81 16.17
CA GLU A 228 -3.91 15.49 15.07
C GLU A 228 -3.18 16.74 15.55
N ASN A 229 -3.87 17.61 16.29
CA ASN A 229 -3.30 18.84 16.85
C ASN A 229 -2.15 18.53 17.82
N ALA A 230 -2.34 17.57 18.73
CA ALA A 230 -1.30 17.20 19.68
C ALA A 230 -0.08 16.57 18.98
N LEU A 231 -0.28 15.76 17.94
CA LEU A 231 0.81 15.19 17.15
C LEU A 231 1.55 16.29 16.37
N HIS A 232 0.82 17.20 15.74
CA HIS A 232 1.37 18.37 15.07
C HIS A 232 2.25 19.20 16.01
N ASP A 233 1.76 19.50 17.22
CA ASP A 233 2.53 20.22 18.24
C ASP A 233 3.77 19.46 18.71
N LEU A 234 3.72 18.12 18.75
CA LEU A 234 4.86 17.29 19.13
C LEU A 234 5.96 17.30 18.06
N ILE A 235 5.61 17.17 16.78
CA ILE A 235 6.58 17.09 15.68
C ILE A 235 7.24 18.44 15.37
N LEU A 236 6.63 19.56 15.77
CA LEU A 236 7.23 20.89 15.61
C LEU A 236 8.16 21.27 16.77
N ARG A 237 8.33 20.43 17.78
CA ARG A 237 9.30 20.67 18.87
C ARG A 237 10.74 20.59 18.35
N PRO A 238 11.69 21.33 18.96
CA PRO A 238 13.08 21.35 18.50
C PRO A 238 13.74 19.96 18.57
N GLY A 239 13.47 19.19 19.62
CA GLY A 239 14.01 17.84 19.77
C GLY A 239 13.24 16.95 20.74
N GLY A 240 13.70 15.71 20.83
CA GLY A 240 13.09 14.64 21.60
C GLY A 240 12.61 13.49 20.73
N VAL A 241 12.10 12.45 21.37
CA VAL A 241 11.69 11.21 20.70
C VAL A 241 10.18 11.07 20.69
N ILE A 242 9.61 10.73 19.53
CA ILE A 242 8.21 10.35 19.35
C ILE A 242 8.18 8.93 18.81
N LEU A 243 7.49 8.04 19.52
CA LEU A 243 7.45 6.62 19.18
C LEU A 243 6.06 6.20 18.67
N LEU A 244 6.04 5.58 17.50
CA LEU A 244 4.83 4.97 16.95
C LEU A 244 4.81 3.48 17.26
N THR A 245 3.65 2.95 17.64
CA THR A 245 3.49 1.54 17.97
C THR A 245 2.24 0.91 17.35
N GLY A 246 2.31 -0.39 17.11
CA GLY A 246 1.20 -1.18 16.55
C GLY A 246 1.70 -2.37 15.73
N PRO A 247 0.81 -3.32 15.39
CA PRO A 247 1.14 -4.50 14.60
C PRO A 247 1.58 -4.12 13.19
N ALA A 248 2.03 -5.12 12.41
CA ALA A 248 2.26 -4.92 10.99
C ALA A 248 1.00 -4.35 10.30
N SER A 249 1.21 -3.49 9.30
CA SER A 249 0.12 -2.87 8.53
C SER A 249 -0.87 -2.01 9.35
N SER A 250 -0.43 -1.45 10.49
CA SER A 250 -1.25 -0.53 11.31
C SER A 250 -1.14 0.94 10.90
N GLY A 251 -0.47 1.26 9.79
CA GLY A 251 -0.31 2.63 9.30
C GLY A 251 0.91 3.40 9.83
N LYS A 252 1.81 2.77 10.61
CA LYS A 252 3.00 3.45 11.21
C LYS A 252 3.85 4.18 10.18
N THR A 253 4.31 3.50 9.13
CA THR A 253 5.16 4.11 8.09
C THR A 253 4.44 5.27 7.40
N THR A 254 3.15 5.10 7.08
CA THR A 254 2.30 6.15 6.50
C THR A 254 2.21 7.38 7.41
N THR A 255 2.01 7.17 8.71
CA THR A 255 2.00 8.26 9.70
C THR A 255 3.38 8.92 9.85
N MET A 256 4.47 8.15 9.90
CA MET A 256 5.82 8.72 9.96
C MET A 256 6.12 9.59 8.73
N TYR A 257 5.80 9.10 7.53
CA TYR A 257 6.00 9.86 6.30
C TYR A 257 5.14 11.12 6.27
N ALA A 258 3.92 11.07 6.80
CA ALA A 258 3.07 12.25 6.94
C ALA A 258 3.67 13.28 7.91
N CYS A 259 4.18 12.83 9.07
CA CYS A 259 4.90 13.70 10.00
C CYS A 259 6.13 14.34 9.35
N LEU A 260 6.95 13.56 8.63
CA LEU A 260 8.14 14.09 7.95
C LEU A 260 7.80 15.14 6.90
N LYS A 261 6.72 14.93 6.14
CA LYS A 261 6.24 15.92 5.17
C LYS A 261 5.75 17.19 5.85
N GLU A 262 5.01 17.07 6.95
CA GLU A 262 4.54 18.21 7.74
C GLU A 262 5.72 19.02 8.29
N ILE A 263 6.73 18.34 8.86
CA ILE A 263 7.96 18.97 9.35
C ILE A 263 8.68 19.71 8.21
N THR A 264 8.79 19.07 7.05
CA THR A 264 9.40 19.66 5.86
C THR A 264 8.65 20.93 5.42
N GLN A 265 7.32 20.90 5.43
CA GLN A 265 6.50 22.04 5.05
C GLN A 265 6.61 23.19 6.06
N ALA A 266 6.61 22.87 7.35
CA ALA A 266 6.69 23.86 8.42
C ALA A 266 8.09 24.51 8.53
N ARG A 267 9.16 23.71 8.38
CA ARG A 267 10.56 24.16 8.51
C ARG A 267 11.20 24.57 7.18
N LYS A 268 10.53 24.35 6.06
CA LYS A 268 11.03 24.57 4.68
C LYS A 268 12.24 23.68 4.36
N GLU A 269 12.87 23.91 3.21
CA GLU A 269 14.04 23.15 2.71
C GLU A 269 15.35 23.42 3.48
N THR A 270 15.30 24.13 4.61
CA THR A 270 16.49 24.40 5.45
C THR A 270 16.79 23.30 6.46
N THR A 271 15.88 22.32 6.63
CA THR A 271 16.04 21.26 7.63
C THR A 271 16.67 20.01 7.04
N ASN A 272 17.76 19.56 7.67
CA ASN A 272 18.39 18.30 7.33
C ASN A 272 17.61 17.12 7.94
N ILE A 273 16.89 16.38 7.10
CA ILE A 273 16.08 15.23 7.48
C ILE A 273 16.68 13.96 6.89
N VAL A 274 16.98 13.00 7.77
CA VAL A 274 17.52 11.69 7.38
C VAL A 274 16.62 10.57 7.87
N SER A 275 16.29 9.61 7.00
CA SER A 275 15.62 8.37 7.39
C SER A 275 16.54 7.16 7.25
N ILE A 276 16.34 6.16 8.10
CA ILE A 276 17.02 4.86 8.07
C ILE A 276 15.92 3.80 8.09
N GLU A 277 15.81 2.98 7.04
CA GLU A 277 14.63 2.14 6.80
C GLU A 277 14.98 0.72 6.31
N ASP A 278 14.11 -0.26 6.55
CA ASP A 278 14.30 -1.67 6.19
C ASP A 278 13.00 -2.29 5.62
N PRO A 279 12.72 -2.18 4.30
CA PRO A 279 13.37 -1.32 3.31
C PRO A 279 12.73 0.07 3.21
N VAL A 280 13.25 0.93 2.31
CA VAL A 280 12.57 2.18 1.94
C VAL A 280 11.32 1.85 1.11
N GLU A 281 10.16 2.34 1.52
CA GLU A 281 8.87 2.02 0.86
C GLU A 281 8.51 3.03 -0.23
N TYR A 282 8.72 4.33 0.01
CA TYR A 282 8.50 5.38 -0.98
C TYR A 282 9.65 6.40 -0.94
N GLN A 283 9.96 6.99 -2.09
CA GLN A 283 10.89 8.10 -2.18
C GLN A 283 10.22 9.41 -1.75
N LEU A 284 10.78 10.07 -0.73
CA LEU A 284 10.23 11.27 -0.12
C LEU A 284 10.97 12.54 -0.54
N GLY A 285 11.14 12.73 -1.86
CA GLY A 285 11.67 13.96 -2.45
C GLY A 285 13.00 14.40 -1.83
N ILE A 286 12.95 15.47 -1.02
CA ILE A 286 14.14 16.10 -0.42
C ILE A 286 14.72 15.37 0.79
N ILE A 287 14.04 14.34 1.31
CA ILE A 287 14.48 13.59 2.49
C ILE A 287 15.56 12.58 2.08
N GLN A 288 16.65 12.54 2.83
CA GLN A 288 17.75 11.62 2.59
C GLN A 288 17.42 10.26 3.21
N GLN A 289 17.09 9.27 2.38
CA GLN A 289 16.64 7.96 2.84
C GLN A 289 17.73 6.90 2.68
N MET A 290 18.15 6.30 3.79
CA MET A 290 19.11 5.21 3.84
C MET A 290 18.38 3.88 4.03
N GLN A 291 18.70 2.91 3.19
CA GLN A 291 18.19 1.54 3.34
C GLN A 291 19.19 0.66 4.08
N ILE A 292 18.69 -0.12 5.04
CA ILE A 292 19.44 -1.17 5.75
C ILE A 292 19.87 -2.27 4.77
N ASP A 293 21.11 -2.72 4.92
CA ASP A 293 21.70 -3.81 4.13
C ASP A 293 22.62 -4.63 5.04
N PRO A 294 22.10 -5.67 5.70
CA PRO A 294 22.87 -6.49 6.62
C PRO A 294 24.04 -7.20 5.92
N LYS A 295 23.94 -7.51 4.62
CA LYS A 295 25.01 -8.16 3.85
C LYS A 295 26.22 -7.25 3.67
N LYS A 296 26.00 -5.92 3.65
CA LYS A 296 27.06 -4.89 3.66
C LYS A 296 27.41 -4.41 5.07
N GLY A 297 26.81 -4.98 6.10
CA GLY A 297 27.01 -4.58 7.49
C GLY A 297 26.36 -3.25 7.87
N LEU A 298 25.42 -2.73 7.06
CA LEU A 298 24.64 -1.52 7.33
C LEU A 298 23.44 -1.88 8.21
N THR A 299 23.61 -1.82 9.53
CA THR A 299 22.54 -2.06 10.53
C THR A 299 21.99 -0.75 11.08
N PHE A 300 20.80 -0.77 11.70
CA PHE A 300 20.17 0.43 12.30
C PHE A 300 21.11 1.19 13.23
N ALA A 301 21.70 0.53 14.23
CA ALA A 301 22.61 1.15 15.18
C ALA A 301 23.85 1.80 14.52
N LYS A 302 24.48 1.09 13.57
CA LYS A 302 25.65 1.59 12.84
C LYS A 302 25.31 2.81 11.97
N CYS A 303 24.24 2.72 11.19
CA CYS A 303 23.78 3.81 10.35
C CYS A 303 23.40 5.03 11.20
N LEU A 304 22.65 4.83 12.28
CA LEU A 304 22.22 5.91 13.16
C LEU A 304 23.41 6.62 13.82
N SER A 305 24.38 5.86 14.33
CA SER A 305 25.61 6.41 14.89
C SER A 305 26.47 7.17 13.86
N ALA A 306 26.42 6.77 12.58
CA ALA A 306 27.11 7.49 11.51
C ALA A 306 26.39 8.80 11.16
N ILE A 307 25.07 8.76 11.04
CA ILE A 307 24.24 9.90 10.68
C ILE A 307 24.26 11.00 11.73
N LEU A 308 24.43 10.68 13.03
CA LEU A 308 24.59 11.72 14.07
C LEU A 308 25.82 12.62 13.87
N ARG A 309 26.76 12.27 13.00
CA ARG A 309 27.90 13.13 12.59
C ARG A 309 27.67 13.86 11.27
N GLN A 310 26.46 13.84 10.74
CA GLN A 310 26.07 14.46 9.47
C GLN A 310 25.18 15.70 9.69
N ASP A 311 25.21 16.28 10.89
CA ASP A 311 24.40 17.44 11.28
C ASP A 311 22.90 17.29 10.99
N PRO A 312 22.26 16.16 11.36
CA PRO A 312 20.82 15.99 11.14
C PRO A 312 20.04 16.86 12.12
N GLU A 313 18.92 17.43 11.70
CA GLU A 313 17.96 18.07 12.61
C GLU A 313 16.83 17.11 13.00
N VAL A 314 16.44 16.26 12.04
CA VAL A 314 15.35 15.29 12.19
C VAL A 314 15.82 13.92 11.74
N LEU A 315 15.56 12.92 12.56
CA LEU A 315 15.89 11.52 12.30
C LEU A 315 14.61 10.70 12.26
N MET A 316 14.44 9.91 11.21
CA MET A 316 13.46 8.83 11.19
C MET A 316 14.17 7.49 11.21
N VAL A 317 13.89 6.68 12.23
CA VAL A 317 14.42 5.32 12.35
C VAL A 317 13.27 4.35 12.14
N GLY A 318 13.37 3.49 11.13
CA GLY A 318 12.27 2.62 10.71
C GLY A 318 11.68 1.82 11.86
N GLU A 319 12.54 1.30 12.75
CA GLU A 319 12.12 0.62 13.97
C GLU A 319 13.25 0.49 15.01
N ILE A 320 12.85 0.33 16.26
CA ILE A 320 13.71 -0.03 17.38
C ILE A 320 13.49 -1.51 17.70
N ARG A 321 14.43 -2.37 17.29
CA ARG A 321 14.41 -3.81 17.59
C ARG A 321 15.25 -4.17 18.82
N ASP A 322 16.28 -3.39 19.12
CA ASP A 322 17.29 -3.71 20.13
C ASP A 322 17.62 -2.51 21.06
N THR A 323 18.26 -2.83 22.18
CA THR A 323 18.65 -1.86 23.21
C THR A 323 19.66 -0.83 22.70
N GLU A 324 20.55 -1.21 21.79
CA GLU A 324 21.58 -0.31 21.26
C GLU A 324 20.93 0.82 20.44
N THR A 325 20.08 0.46 19.48
CA THR A 325 19.30 1.39 18.67
C THR A 325 18.43 2.28 19.57
N ALA A 326 17.77 1.70 20.58
CA ALA A 326 16.96 2.45 21.54
C ALA A 326 17.78 3.51 22.30
N LYS A 327 18.97 3.15 22.79
CA LYS A 327 19.88 4.06 23.50
C LYS A 327 20.31 5.22 22.61
N ILE A 328 20.71 4.93 21.37
CA ILE A 328 21.16 5.96 20.42
C ILE A 328 20.00 6.90 20.08
N CYS A 329 18.79 6.40 19.80
CA CYS A 329 17.61 7.22 19.53
C CYS A 329 17.29 8.17 20.69
N LEU A 330 17.29 7.67 21.93
CA LEU A 330 17.03 8.50 23.11
C LEU A 330 18.14 9.52 23.35
N GLN A 331 19.41 9.14 23.18
CA GLN A 331 20.53 10.08 23.27
C GLN A 331 20.47 11.17 22.20
N ALA A 332 20.11 10.84 20.97
CA ALA A 332 19.87 11.82 19.91
C ALA A 332 18.76 12.81 20.32
N GLY A 333 17.65 12.29 20.87
CA GLY A 333 16.57 13.12 21.41
C GLY A 333 17.00 14.06 22.54
N LEU A 334 17.90 13.60 23.42
CA LEU A 334 18.46 14.42 24.52
C LEU A 334 19.42 15.51 24.03
N THR A 335 20.11 15.25 22.93
CA THR A 335 21.10 16.17 22.35
C THR A 335 20.47 17.19 21.40
N GLY A 336 19.14 17.24 21.33
CA GLY A 336 18.40 18.28 20.60
C GLY A 336 17.83 17.84 19.25
N HIS A 337 18.01 16.59 18.83
CA HIS A 337 17.47 16.07 17.59
C HIS A 337 16.00 15.68 17.76
N LEU A 338 15.16 15.91 16.75
CA LEU A 338 13.84 15.31 16.70
C LEU A 338 13.94 13.90 16.12
N VAL A 339 13.49 12.89 16.86
CA VAL A 339 13.55 11.49 16.44
C VAL A 339 12.15 10.91 16.34
N LEU A 340 11.79 10.44 15.15
CA LEU A 340 10.61 9.62 14.88
C LEU A 340 11.04 8.17 14.73
N SER A 341 10.40 7.25 15.44
CA SER A 341 10.70 5.84 15.26
C SER A 341 9.52 4.94 15.57
N THR A 342 9.57 3.70 15.12
CA THR A 342 8.60 2.68 15.54
C THR A 342 9.13 1.76 16.62
N ILE A 343 8.23 1.21 17.42
CA ILE A 343 8.49 0.13 18.37
C ILE A 343 7.27 -0.79 18.40
N HIS A 344 7.45 -2.09 18.61
CA HIS A 344 6.35 -3.04 18.63
C HIS A 344 5.79 -3.23 20.04
N CYS A 345 4.67 -2.55 20.33
CA CYS A 345 3.87 -2.68 21.54
C CYS A 345 2.36 -2.67 21.21
N GLY A 346 1.54 -3.23 22.10
CA GLY A 346 0.09 -3.28 21.92
C GLY A 346 -0.60 -1.91 22.02
N ARG A 347 -0.15 -1.07 22.95
CA ARG A 347 -0.74 0.23 23.35
C ARG A 347 0.33 1.28 23.65
N ALA A 348 -0.04 2.56 23.64
CA ALA A 348 0.93 3.66 23.75
C ALA A 348 1.61 3.71 25.12
N HIS A 349 0.86 3.47 26.20
CA HIS A 349 1.37 3.46 27.57
C HIS A 349 2.28 2.28 27.93
N ILE A 350 2.34 1.25 27.09
CA ILE A 350 3.27 0.12 27.25
C ILE A 350 4.68 0.50 26.77
N VAL A 351 4.79 1.46 25.86
CA VAL A 351 6.08 1.85 25.24
C VAL A 351 7.14 2.26 26.28
N PRO A 352 6.86 3.14 27.26
CA PRO A 352 7.85 3.46 28.29
C PRO A 352 8.29 2.24 29.11
N VAL A 353 7.38 1.30 29.39
CA VAL A 353 7.71 0.07 30.11
C VAL A 353 8.57 -0.84 29.26
N ARG A 354 8.27 -0.97 27.97
CA ARG A 354 9.10 -1.72 27.03
C ARG A 354 10.52 -1.19 26.96
N LEU A 355 10.71 0.13 26.99
CA LEU A 355 12.04 0.75 27.05
C LEU A 355 12.77 0.38 28.35
N LEU A 356 12.07 0.37 29.49
CA LEU A 356 12.64 -0.10 30.77
C LEU A 356 13.05 -1.59 30.69
N ASP A 357 12.21 -2.44 30.11
CA ASP A 357 12.49 -3.87 29.91
C ASP A 357 13.70 -4.12 28.99
N MET A 358 13.94 -3.20 28.04
CA MET A 358 15.12 -3.21 27.18
C MET A 358 16.38 -2.72 27.90
N GLY A 359 16.31 -2.32 29.17
CA GLY A 359 17.44 -1.83 29.95
C GLY A 359 17.80 -0.37 29.70
N ILE A 360 16.82 0.45 29.29
CA ILE A 360 16.95 1.90 29.25
C ILE A 360 16.69 2.48 30.64
N GLU A 361 17.53 3.40 31.10
CA GLU A 361 17.35 4.03 32.40
C GLU A 361 16.15 5.00 32.40
N PRO A 362 15.36 5.06 33.50
CA PRO A 362 14.17 5.92 33.58
C PRO A 362 14.44 7.38 33.23
N PHE A 363 15.59 7.92 33.67
CA PHE A 363 15.97 9.30 33.39
C PHE A 363 16.10 9.59 31.88
N GLN A 364 16.62 8.63 31.10
CA GLN A 364 16.74 8.80 29.64
C GLN A 364 15.36 8.85 28.99
N ILE A 365 14.44 7.98 29.41
CA ILE A 365 13.06 7.93 28.91
C ILE A 365 12.36 9.26 29.23
N VAL A 366 12.37 9.67 30.50
CA VAL A 366 11.65 10.86 30.99
C VAL A 366 12.14 12.14 30.33
N SER A 367 13.43 12.22 30.04
CA SER A 367 14.06 13.42 29.48
C SER A 367 13.91 13.51 27.96
N ALA A 368 14.01 12.37 27.25
CA ALA A 368 14.02 12.33 25.79
C ALA A 368 12.63 12.15 25.17
N LEU A 369 11.83 11.22 25.71
CA LEU A 369 10.54 10.82 25.14
C LEU A 369 9.51 11.94 25.30
N LYS A 370 8.88 12.36 24.20
CA LYS A 370 7.86 13.42 24.19
C LYS A 370 6.45 12.87 24.06
N GLY A 371 6.28 11.80 23.28
CA GLY A 371 5.00 11.12 23.15
C GLY A 371 5.11 9.74 22.51
N CYS A 372 4.07 8.94 22.71
CA CYS A 372 3.90 7.64 22.08
C CYS A 372 2.53 7.59 21.42
N ILE A 373 2.45 7.14 20.18
CA ILE A 373 1.18 6.94 19.47
C ILE A 373 1.00 5.47 19.11
N ALA A 374 -0.08 4.86 19.58
CA ALA A 374 -0.47 3.53 19.16
C ALA A 374 -1.49 3.62 18.02
N LEU A 375 -1.31 2.80 17.01
CA LEU A 375 -2.13 2.80 15.80
C LEU A 375 -2.74 1.42 15.55
N ARG A 376 -3.97 1.43 15.04
CA ARG A 376 -4.60 0.33 14.31
C ARG A 376 -5.31 0.90 13.09
N LEU A 377 -5.47 0.08 12.05
CA LEU A 377 -6.32 0.43 10.91
C LEU A 377 -7.62 -0.38 11.01
N VAL A 378 -8.74 0.32 10.93
CA VAL A 378 -10.06 -0.29 10.82
C VAL A 378 -10.63 -0.03 9.42
N ARG A 379 -11.42 -0.96 8.90
CA ARG A 379 -12.13 -0.78 7.63
C ARG A 379 -13.26 0.23 7.79
N LYS A 380 -13.38 1.15 6.83
CA LYS A 380 -14.42 2.16 6.82
C LYS A 380 -15.69 1.63 6.13
N ASN A 381 -16.84 1.87 6.74
CA ASN A 381 -18.14 1.58 6.13
C ASN A 381 -18.28 2.31 4.79
N CYS A 382 -18.65 1.57 3.74
CA CYS A 382 -18.81 2.13 2.41
C CYS A 382 -19.88 3.23 2.42
N PRO A 383 -19.57 4.46 1.98
CA PRO A 383 -20.51 5.59 2.02
C PRO A 383 -21.72 5.41 1.10
N ASN A 384 -21.62 4.53 0.09
CA ASN A 384 -22.67 4.34 -0.92
C ASN A 384 -23.72 3.29 -0.54
N CYS A 385 -23.49 2.51 0.53
CA CYS A 385 -24.36 1.38 0.87
C CYS A 385 -24.52 1.20 2.38
N ARG A 386 -24.46 2.31 3.12
CA ARG A 386 -24.70 2.35 4.57
C ARG A 386 -26.15 2.00 4.86
N GLU A 387 -26.37 1.10 5.79
CA GLU A 387 -27.69 0.82 6.33
C GLU A 387 -27.65 0.58 7.84
N PRO A 388 -28.75 0.87 8.55
CA PRO A 388 -28.90 0.49 9.95
C PRO A 388 -28.83 -1.02 10.12
N PHE A 389 -28.17 -1.48 11.18
CA PHE A 389 -28.18 -2.89 11.58
C PHE A 389 -28.17 -3.04 13.09
N GLN A 390 -28.49 -4.25 13.55
CA GLN A 390 -28.38 -4.64 14.94
C GLN A 390 -27.12 -5.51 15.13
N PRO A 391 -26.13 -5.07 15.91
CA PRO A 391 -24.98 -5.90 16.24
C PRO A 391 -25.42 -7.13 17.04
N SER A 392 -24.66 -8.21 16.95
CA SER A 392 -24.92 -9.41 17.77
C SER A 392 -24.84 -9.11 19.26
N ASP A 393 -25.57 -9.88 20.08
CA ASP A 393 -25.59 -9.73 21.54
C ASP A 393 -24.17 -9.78 22.15
N ALA A 394 -23.30 -10.61 21.58
CA ALA A 394 -21.90 -10.72 22.01
C ALA A 394 -21.10 -9.43 21.77
N VAL A 395 -21.33 -8.76 20.64
CA VAL A 395 -20.72 -7.46 20.32
C VAL A 395 -21.32 -6.38 21.21
N MET A 396 -22.64 -6.36 21.36
CA MET A 396 -23.34 -5.38 22.20
C MET A 396 -22.86 -5.41 23.65
N LYS A 397 -22.74 -6.60 24.25
CA LYS A 397 -22.25 -6.76 25.63
C LYS A 397 -20.84 -6.19 25.84
N LYS A 398 -19.98 -6.27 24.82
CA LYS A 398 -18.61 -5.72 24.88
C LYS A 398 -18.58 -4.20 24.72
N LEU A 399 -19.54 -3.62 24.01
CA LEU A 399 -19.60 -2.19 23.73
C LEU A 399 -20.44 -1.40 24.74
N GLU A 400 -21.36 -2.06 25.44
CA GLU A 400 -22.24 -1.45 26.45
C GLU A 400 -21.51 -0.49 27.41
N PRO A 401 -20.31 -0.81 27.96
CA PRO A 401 -19.59 0.10 28.87
C PRO A 401 -19.11 1.42 28.22
N TYR A 402 -19.13 1.50 26.88
CA TYR A 402 -18.60 2.63 26.11
C TYR A 402 -19.67 3.41 25.34
N LEU A 403 -20.90 2.88 25.33
CA LEU A 403 -22.02 3.41 24.56
C LEU A 403 -23.02 4.19 25.42
N GLU A 404 -22.61 4.66 26.60
CA GLU A 404 -23.43 5.55 27.42
C GLU A 404 -23.94 6.74 26.58
N ASN A 405 -25.25 6.98 26.67
CA ASN A 405 -25.97 8.05 25.94
C ASN A 405 -25.91 7.94 24.40
N PHE A 406 -25.72 6.74 23.84
CA PHE A 406 -25.86 6.52 22.40
C PHE A 406 -27.31 6.17 22.04
N GLU A 407 -28.01 7.12 21.43
CA GLU A 407 -29.39 6.94 20.93
C GLU A 407 -29.46 6.69 19.41
N GLY A 408 -28.30 6.53 18.76
CA GLY A 408 -28.20 6.33 17.31
C GLY A 408 -28.40 4.87 16.89
N SER A 409 -28.62 4.66 15.60
CA SER A 409 -28.56 3.32 15.00
C SER A 409 -27.13 2.94 14.66
N PHE A 410 -26.75 1.68 14.88
CA PHE A 410 -25.48 1.17 14.37
C PHE A 410 -25.55 1.04 12.84
N ILE A 411 -24.43 1.34 12.19
CA ILE A 411 -24.34 1.34 10.73
C ILE A 411 -23.33 0.30 10.29
N HIS A 412 -23.69 -0.46 9.25
CA HIS A 412 -22.76 -1.24 8.46
C HIS A 412 -22.98 -0.95 6.97
N GLY A 413 -22.04 -1.38 6.13
CA GLY A 413 -22.30 -1.41 4.70
C GLY A 413 -22.83 -2.76 4.26
N LYS A 414 -23.92 -2.77 3.50
CA LYS A 414 -24.54 -4.00 2.98
C LYS A 414 -23.83 -4.63 1.78
N GLY A 415 -22.97 -3.85 1.12
CA GLY A 415 -22.37 -4.19 -0.17
C GLY A 415 -23.09 -3.51 -1.34
N CYS A 416 -22.31 -2.95 -2.26
CA CYS A 416 -22.80 -2.38 -3.51
C CYS A 416 -21.71 -2.45 -4.59
N VAL A 417 -22.01 -2.06 -5.82
CA VAL A 417 -21.05 -2.05 -6.93
C VAL A 417 -19.80 -1.22 -6.61
N LYS A 418 -19.93 -0.08 -5.92
CA LYS A 418 -18.80 0.80 -5.60
C LYS A 418 -17.79 0.18 -4.63
N CYS A 419 -18.25 -0.58 -3.65
CA CYS A 419 -17.39 -1.34 -2.76
C CYS A 419 -17.24 -2.79 -3.19
N MET A 420 -17.66 -3.16 -4.40
CA MET A 420 -17.61 -4.54 -4.91
C MET A 420 -18.27 -5.54 -3.94
N GLY A 421 -19.43 -5.20 -3.38
CA GLY A 421 -20.19 -6.06 -2.46
C GLY A 421 -19.60 -6.17 -1.05
N LEU A 422 -18.50 -5.49 -0.72
CA LEU A 422 -17.77 -5.68 0.53
C LEU A 422 -18.37 -5.01 1.76
N GLY A 423 -19.25 -4.03 1.55
CA GLY A 423 -19.77 -3.18 2.62
C GLY A 423 -18.75 -2.19 3.20
N THR A 424 -17.47 -2.33 2.84
CA THR A 424 -16.38 -1.46 3.31
C THR A 424 -15.63 -0.87 2.12
N LEU A 425 -15.11 0.34 2.27
CA LEU A 425 -14.33 1.01 1.23
C LEU A 425 -13.25 1.88 1.88
N GLY A 426 -12.00 1.43 1.81
CA GLY A 426 -10.86 2.10 2.42
C GLY A 426 -10.72 1.80 3.91
N ARG A 427 -9.68 2.39 4.51
CA ARG A 427 -9.31 2.22 5.92
C ARG A 427 -9.13 3.58 6.58
N ILE A 428 -9.39 3.62 7.88
CA ILE A 428 -9.19 4.78 8.73
C ILE A 428 -8.37 4.34 9.97
N PRO A 429 -7.39 5.12 10.42
CA PRO A 429 -6.69 4.81 11.66
C PRO A 429 -7.58 5.10 12.87
N ILE A 430 -7.46 4.24 13.86
CA ILE A 430 -7.77 4.58 15.25
C ILE A 430 -6.45 4.75 15.99
N ALA A 431 -6.37 5.79 16.82
CA ALA A 431 -5.14 6.17 17.49
C ALA A 431 -5.31 6.35 18.99
N GLU A 432 -4.28 5.97 19.75
CA GLU A 432 -4.09 6.34 21.15
C GLU A 432 -2.81 7.16 21.26
N LEU A 433 -2.90 8.37 21.81
CA LEU A 433 -1.74 9.24 22.01
C LEU A 433 -1.45 9.41 23.50
N LEU A 434 -0.24 9.02 23.92
CA LEU A 434 0.31 9.31 25.23
C LEU A 434 1.29 10.48 25.12
N ILE A 435 1.00 11.58 25.80
CA ILE A 435 1.92 12.72 25.94
C ILE A 435 2.71 12.57 27.25
N MET A 436 4.02 12.78 27.19
CA MET A 436 4.90 12.69 28.34
C MET A 436 4.83 13.97 29.17
N ASP A 437 3.84 14.10 30.03
CA ASP A 437 3.72 15.19 31.00
C ASP A 437 4.31 14.84 32.38
N ASP A 438 4.26 15.77 33.33
CA ASP A 438 4.90 15.61 34.64
C ASP A 438 4.34 14.45 35.45
N SER A 439 3.06 14.10 35.30
CA SER A 439 2.50 12.96 36.04
C SER A 439 3.01 11.64 35.45
N VAL A 440 3.09 11.54 34.12
CA VAL A 440 3.63 10.35 33.43
C VAL A 440 5.12 10.23 33.73
N ARG A 441 5.87 11.34 33.67
CA ARG A 441 7.30 11.39 33.99
C ARG A 441 7.60 10.94 35.42
N LYS A 442 6.91 11.49 36.42
CA LYS A 442 7.05 11.08 37.83
C LYS A 442 6.79 9.59 38.03
N THR A 443 5.79 9.07 37.32
CA THR A 443 5.46 7.65 37.34
C THR A 443 6.64 6.84 36.82
N ILE A 444 7.12 7.10 35.61
CA ILE A 444 8.23 6.35 35.00
C ILE A 444 9.51 6.41 35.86
N SER A 445 9.83 7.58 36.44
CA SER A 445 10.98 7.73 37.34
C SER A 445 10.94 6.80 38.55
N SER A 446 9.75 6.43 39.02
CA SER A 446 9.56 5.51 40.16
C SER A 446 9.59 4.02 39.79
N LYS A 447 10.04 3.65 38.56
CA LYS A 447 10.19 2.26 38.06
C LYS A 447 8.95 1.39 38.29
N VAL A 448 7.78 1.90 37.89
CA VAL A 448 6.47 1.27 38.19
C VAL A 448 5.97 0.34 37.10
N THR A 449 5.05 -0.53 37.52
CA THR A 449 4.40 -1.53 36.67
C THR A 449 3.45 -0.92 35.64
N VAL A 450 3.23 -1.63 34.53
CA VAL A 450 2.27 -1.29 33.46
C VAL A 450 0.91 -0.88 34.02
N LYS A 451 0.41 -1.61 35.02
CA LYS A 451 -0.93 -1.39 35.62
C LYS A 451 -1.09 -0.01 36.27
N LYS A 452 -0.03 0.54 36.88
CA LYS A 452 -0.10 1.89 37.47
C LYS A 452 -0.09 2.97 36.38
N LEU A 453 0.74 2.80 35.35
CA LEU A 453 0.73 3.69 34.18
C LEU A 453 -0.63 3.66 33.47
N GLU A 454 -1.19 2.48 33.25
CA GLU A 454 -2.52 2.31 32.66
C GLU A 454 -3.60 3.04 33.50
N THR A 455 -3.56 2.93 34.83
CA THR A 455 -4.51 3.61 35.71
C THR A 455 -4.41 5.14 35.59
N ILE A 456 -3.20 5.68 35.51
CA ILE A 456 -2.98 7.13 35.35
C ILE A 456 -3.43 7.59 33.97
N VAL A 457 -3.16 6.78 32.94
CA VAL A 457 -3.55 7.07 31.57
C VAL A 457 -5.07 7.03 31.40
N LYS A 458 -5.76 6.05 32.01
CA LYS A 458 -7.23 5.94 32.00
C LYS A 458 -7.95 7.05 32.77
N LYS A 459 -7.31 7.61 33.81
CA LYS A 459 -7.88 8.71 34.61
C LYS A 459 -7.81 10.07 33.92
N LYS A 460 -6.99 10.19 32.87
CA LYS A 460 -6.93 11.37 32.04
C LYS A 460 -7.90 11.21 30.87
N GLU A 461 -8.31 12.33 30.29
CA GLU A 461 -8.94 12.39 28.97
C GLU A 461 -7.93 11.99 27.87
N ASN A 462 -7.26 10.85 28.03
CA ASN A 462 -6.42 10.30 26.99
C ASN A 462 -7.32 9.56 26.02
N TYR A 463 -7.30 9.99 24.77
CA TYR A 463 -8.06 9.37 23.68
C TYR A 463 -7.54 7.95 23.47
N SER A 464 -8.18 6.97 24.08
CA SER A 464 -7.77 5.57 23.92
C SER A 464 -8.19 5.04 22.55
N LEU A 465 -7.60 3.92 22.12
CA LEU A 465 -7.97 3.27 20.86
C LEU A 465 -9.48 2.95 20.82
N ILE A 466 -10.06 2.59 21.97
CA ILE A 466 -11.48 2.28 22.05
C ILE A 466 -12.34 3.54 21.97
N ASP A 467 -11.96 4.63 22.62
CA ASP A 467 -12.74 5.88 22.55
C ASP A 467 -12.77 6.43 21.12
N ASP A 468 -11.64 6.35 20.41
CA ASP A 468 -11.55 6.79 19.03
C ASP A 468 -12.38 5.88 18.09
N ALA A 469 -12.38 4.58 18.33
CA ALA A 469 -13.23 3.66 17.60
C ALA A 469 -14.73 3.89 17.88
N ILE A 470 -15.11 4.15 19.12
CA ILE A 470 -16.50 4.45 19.51
C ILE A 470 -16.97 5.73 18.83
N ARG A 471 -16.13 6.77 18.74
CA ARG A 471 -16.42 7.97 17.94
C ARG A 471 -16.75 7.61 16.49
N LEU A 472 -15.98 6.71 15.87
CA LEU A 472 -16.24 6.26 14.49
C LEU A 472 -17.53 5.43 14.37
N ILE A 473 -17.83 4.57 15.36
CA ILE A 473 -19.10 3.83 15.42
C ILE A 473 -20.28 4.80 15.52
N LYS A 474 -20.21 5.80 16.40
CA LYS A 474 -21.26 6.80 16.58
C LYS A 474 -21.50 7.62 15.31
N SER A 475 -20.45 7.88 14.51
CA SER A 475 -20.55 8.54 13.20
C SER A 475 -21.02 7.64 12.05
N GLY A 476 -21.13 6.33 12.28
CA GLY A 476 -21.46 5.34 11.26
C GLY A 476 -20.33 5.01 10.28
N ASP A 477 -19.11 5.49 10.55
CA ASP A 477 -17.92 5.21 9.73
C ASP A 477 -17.29 3.84 10.02
N LEU A 478 -17.54 3.27 11.20
CA LEU A 478 -17.00 1.97 11.63
C LEU A 478 -18.13 1.00 12.01
N ASN A 479 -18.06 -0.23 11.49
CA ASN A 479 -18.89 -1.33 11.98
C ASN A 479 -18.38 -1.82 13.36
N PRO A 480 -19.24 -1.89 14.39
CA PRO A 480 -18.96 -2.57 15.67
C PRO A 480 -18.20 -3.89 15.61
N GLU A 481 -18.52 -4.77 14.65
CA GLU A 481 -17.85 -6.08 14.51
C GLU A 481 -16.38 -5.94 14.09
N GLU A 482 -16.07 -4.91 13.30
CA GLU A 482 -14.71 -4.62 12.87
C GLU A 482 -13.84 -4.16 14.04
N LEU A 483 -14.42 -3.45 15.01
CA LEU A 483 -13.72 -3.04 16.22
C LEU A 483 -13.24 -4.25 17.04
N ILE A 484 -14.14 -5.21 17.29
CA ILE A 484 -13.82 -6.42 18.05
C ILE A 484 -12.69 -7.21 17.38
N ARG A 485 -12.72 -7.32 16.04
CA ARG A 485 -11.67 -7.98 15.26
C ARG A 485 -10.30 -7.30 15.40
N VAL A 486 -10.26 -5.97 15.45
CA VAL A 486 -9.00 -5.20 15.40
C VAL A 486 -8.37 -4.99 16.78
N LEU A 487 -9.19 -4.82 17.81
CA LEU A 487 -8.71 -4.64 19.18
C LEU A 487 -8.59 -5.93 19.98
N GLU A 488 -8.99 -7.08 19.40
CA GLU A 488 -8.98 -8.38 20.09
C GLU A 488 -9.63 -8.26 21.47
N MET A 489 -10.79 -7.57 21.53
CA MET A 489 -11.52 -7.39 22.78
C MET A 489 -12.03 -8.76 23.21
N ASP A 490 -11.44 -9.35 24.24
CA ASP A 490 -11.85 -10.62 24.84
C ASP A 490 -13.23 -10.54 25.50
#